data_AF-A0A1Y2K5W1-F1
#
_entry.id   AF-A0A1Y2K5W1-F1
#
_cell.length_a   1.000
_cell.length_b   1.000
_cell.length_c   1.000
_cell.angle_alpha   90.00
_cell.angle_beta   90.00
_cell.angle_gamma   90.00
#
_symmetry.space_group_name_H-M   'P 1'
#
loop_
_entity.id
_entity.type
_entity.pdbx_description
1 polymer ?
#
loop_
_entity_poly.entity_id
_entity_poly.type
_entity_poly.pdbx_seq_one_letter_code
_entity_poly.pdbx_strand_id
1 'polypeptide(L)'
;MSLQFNDSCNKQLTAVGAPIHALAPEAMARGHRDALRDLRERAWSLILRDTRFSADQAALLDAENLHFGRDGFATVMLLEAGEVGAPRSYLPSQCLAPDAASAVERWMCAARIFTGALFREIDEHGRLGQRLGAMGALSQAGTAA
;
A
#
# COMPACT_ATOMS: atom_id res chain seq x y z
N MET A 1 -5.85 21.65 2.07
CA MET A 1 -4.43 21.84 2.46
C MET A 1 -3.68 20.58 2.01
N SER A 2 -3.38 20.43 0.70
CA SER A 2 -3.08 19.12 0.08
C SER A 2 -1.91 19.13 -0.91
N LEU A 3 -0.87 19.93 -0.69
CA LEU A 3 0.24 20.06 -1.65
C LEU A 3 1.56 19.39 -1.21
N GLN A 4 1.69 18.91 0.04
CA GLN A 4 2.98 18.40 0.54
C GLN A 4 3.22 16.90 0.31
N PHE A 5 2.20 16.10 0.00
CA PHE A 5 2.35 14.66 -0.23
C PHE A 5 3.17 14.36 -1.50
N ASN A 6 3.02 15.18 -2.55
CA ASN A 6 3.73 14.97 -3.82
C ASN A 6 5.25 15.21 -3.74
N ASP A 7 5.72 16.14 -2.89
CA ASP A 7 7.15 16.45 -2.77
C ASP A 7 7.95 15.34 -2.04
N SER A 8 7.31 14.61 -1.14
CA SER A 8 7.95 13.51 -0.39
C SER A 8 8.23 12.29 -1.29
N CYS A 9 7.28 11.94 -2.16
CA CYS A 9 7.44 10.82 -3.10
C CYS A 9 8.58 11.04 -4.09
N ASN A 10 8.83 12.29 -4.52
CA ASN A 10 9.87 12.60 -5.52
C ASN A 10 11.29 12.44 -4.96
N LYS A 11 11.49 12.59 -3.64
CA LYS A 11 12.81 12.46 -2.99
C LYS A 11 13.22 11.02 -2.68
N GLN A 12 12.27 10.08 -2.63
CA GLN A 12 12.54 8.69 -2.24
C GLN A 12 12.94 7.77 -3.41
N LEU A 13 12.73 8.19 -4.66
CA LEU A 13 12.99 7.38 -5.87
C LEU A 13 14.47 7.32 -6.30
N THR A 14 15.35 8.16 -5.74
CA THR A 14 16.74 8.30 -6.20
C THR A 14 17.76 7.36 -5.55
N ALA A 15 17.34 6.44 -4.68
CA ALA A 15 18.26 5.63 -3.85
C ALA A 15 18.65 4.26 -4.43
N VAL A 16 18.30 3.92 -5.67
CA VAL A 16 18.66 2.62 -6.28
C VAL A 16 19.66 2.83 -7.41
N GLY A 17 20.93 3.01 -7.03
CA GLY A 17 22.06 3.08 -7.95
C GLY A 17 22.59 1.70 -8.30
N ALA A 18 22.26 1.21 -9.49
CA ALA A 18 22.98 0.14 -10.17
C ALA A 18 23.32 0.61 -11.61
N PRO A 19 24.50 0.26 -12.16
CA PRO A 19 24.94 0.76 -13.46
C PRO A 19 23.99 0.32 -14.59
N ILE A 20 23.43 1.31 -15.27
CA ILE A 20 22.41 1.17 -16.33
C ILE A 20 23.08 0.84 -17.66
N HIS A 21 23.79 -0.28 -17.78
CA HIS A 21 24.20 -0.78 -19.10
C HIS A 21 24.11 -2.32 -19.12
N ALA A 22 23.17 -2.83 -19.93
CA ALA A 22 22.96 -4.24 -20.29
C ALA A 22 22.02 -5.11 -19.43
N LEU A 23 20.99 -4.56 -18.78
CA LEU A 23 19.86 -5.39 -18.32
C LEU A 23 18.82 -5.50 -19.44
N ALA A 24 18.43 -6.73 -19.77
CA ALA A 24 17.30 -6.99 -20.64
C ALA A 24 16.04 -6.31 -20.05
N PRO A 25 15.15 -5.73 -20.88
CA PRO A 25 13.93 -5.06 -20.40
C PRO A 25 13.10 -5.92 -19.44
N GLU A 26 13.12 -7.24 -19.64
CA GLU A 26 12.45 -8.23 -18.79
C GLU A 26 13.06 -8.34 -17.39
N ALA A 27 14.38 -8.24 -17.26
CA ALA A 27 15.07 -8.25 -15.98
C ALA A 27 14.80 -6.96 -15.18
N MET A 28 14.72 -5.82 -15.88
CA MET A 28 14.35 -4.54 -15.27
C MET A 28 12.88 -4.55 -14.82
N ALA A 29 11.97 -5.07 -15.65
CA ALA A 29 10.55 -5.20 -15.30
C ALA A 29 10.34 -6.14 -14.11
N ARG A 30 11.05 -7.28 -14.08
CA ARG A 30 11.00 -8.22 -12.96
C ARG A 30 11.52 -7.61 -11.66
N GLY A 31 12.70 -6.97 -11.70
CA GLY A 31 13.26 -6.29 -10.54
C GLY A 31 12.35 -5.18 -10.00
N HIS A 32 11.70 -4.43 -10.88
CA HIS A 32 10.71 -3.42 -10.50
C HIS A 32 9.47 -4.03 -9.84
N ARG A 33 8.92 -5.10 -10.43
CA ARG A 33 7.76 -5.83 -9.90
C ARG A 33 8.04 -6.38 -8.51
N ASP A 34 9.18 -7.05 -8.33
CA ASP A 34 9.53 -7.68 -7.07
C ASP A 34 9.73 -6.61 -5.98
N ALA A 35 10.37 -5.48 -6.31
CA ALA A 35 10.48 -4.34 -5.38
C ALA A 35 9.12 -3.74 -4.99
N LEU A 36 8.18 -3.60 -5.92
CA LEU A 36 6.81 -3.14 -5.61
C LEU A 36 6.07 -4.15 -4.71
N ARG A 37 6.25 -5.44 -4.99
CA ARG A 37 5.64 -6.52 -4.21
C ARG A 37 6.13 -6.53 -2.77
N ASP A 38 7.43 -6.40 -2.56
CA ASP A 38 8.03 -6.33 -1.21
C ASP A 38 7.52 -5.13 -0.42
N LEU A 39 7.40 -3.95 -1.07
CA LEU A 39 6.83 -2.76 -0.45
C LEU A 39 5.37 -2.97 -0.05
N ARG A 40 4.56 -3.56 -0.95
CA ARG A 40 3.16 -3.89 -0.69
C ARG A 40 3.01 -4.84 0.50
N GLU A 41 3.75 -5.95 0.50
CA GLU A 41 3.66 -6.99 1.53
C GLU A 41 4.12 -6.47 2.88
N ARG A 42 5.19 -5.67 2.92
CA ARG A 42 5.62 -4.98 4.14
C ARG A 42 4.55 -4.02 4.67
N ALA A 43 3.99 -3.16 3.82
CA ALA A 43 2.93 -2.25 4.22
C ALA A 43 1.68 -3.00 4.73
N TRP A 44 1.31 -4.09 4.06
CA TRP A 44 0.21 -4.96 4.45
C TRP A 44 0.43 -5.62 5.82
N SER A 45 1.60 -6.21 6.07
CA SER A 45 1.87 -6.84 7.37
C SER A 45 1.85 -5.83 8.52
N LEU A 46 2.39 -4.62 8.29
CA LEU A 46 2.45 -3.57 9.31
C LEU A 46 1.07 -2.96 9.59
N ILE A 47 0.23 -2.77 8.56
CA ILE A 47 -1.13 -2.27 8.77
C ILE A 47 -1.96 -3.26 9.58
N LEU A 48 -1.88 -4.56 9.28
CA LEU A 48 -2.59 -5.60 10.05
C LEU A 48 -2.13 -5.67 11.50
N ARG A 49 -0.82 -5.51 11.74
CA ARG A 49 -0.22 -5.50 13.08
C ARG A 49 -0.81 -4.38 13.94
N ASP A 50 -0.85 -3.15 13.41
CA ASP A 50 -1.21 -1.96 14.18
C ASP A 50 -2.72 -1.80 14.34
N THR A 51 -3.48 -2.08 13.28
CA THR A 51 -4.94 -1.87 13.25
C THR A 51 -5.73 -3.04 13.82
N ARG A 52 -5.13 -4.24 13.88
CA ARG A 52 -5.82 -5.50 14.18
C ARG A 52 -7.00 -5.80 13.25
N PHE A 53 -7.05 -5.18 12.07
CA PHE A 53 -8.03 -5.52 11.05
C PHE A 53 -7.91 -6.97 10.61
N SER A 54 -9.02 -7.57 10.21
CA SER A 54 -8.99 -8.80 9.44
C SER A 54 -8.40 -8.53 8.05
N ALA A 55 -7.94 -9.58 7.37
CA ALA A 55 -7.45 -9.46 5.99
C ALA A 55 -8.54 -8.91 5.05
N ASP A 56 -9.82 -9.25 5.27
CA ASP A 56 -10.95 -8.71 4.52
C ASP A 56 -11.16 -7.21 4.76
N GLN A 57 -11.04 -6.77 6.01
CA GLN A 57 -11.12 -5.34 6.35
C GLN A 57 -9.96 -4.55 5.74
N ALA A 58 -8.74 -5.06 5.83
CA ALA A 58 -7.57 -4.41 5.22
C ALA A 58 -7.67 -4.36 3.69
N ALA A 59 -8.24 -5.39 3.06
CA ALA A 59 -8.50 -5.42 1.62
C ALA A 59 -9.43 -4.29 1.18
N LEU A 60 -10.38 -3.87 2.03
CA LEU A 60 -11.35 -2.81 1.73
C LEU A 60 -10.81 -1.39 1.91
N LEU A 61 -9.60 -1.21 2.43
CA LEU A 61 -9.02 0.12 2.63
C LEU A 61 -8.80 0.86 1.30
N ASP A 62 -9.19 2.12 1.30
CA ASP A 62 -8.89 3.09 0.25
C ASP A 62 -7.82 4.09 0.71
N ALA A 63 -7.08 4.67 -0.23
CA ALA A 63 -6.06 5.68 0.06
C ALA A 63 -6.65 6.89 0.81
N GLU A 64 -7.90 7.24 0.49
CA GLU A 64 -8.68 8.32 1.12
C GLU A 64 -9.03 8.04 2.58
N ASN A 65 -8.89 6.80 3.03
CA ASN A 65 -9.12 6.42 4.44
C ASN A 65 -7.92 6.71 5.33
N LEU A 66 -6.77 7.09 4.76
CA LEU A 66 -5.55 7.37 5.49
C LEU A 66 -5.36 8.87 5.71
N HIS A 67 -4.94 9.22 6.92
CA HIS A 67 -4.48 10.55 7.26
C HIS A 67 -3.09 10.49 7.88
N PHE A 68 -2.10 11.05 7.19
CA PHE A 68 -0.73 11.11 7.68
C PHE A 68 -0.51 12.34 8.55
N GLY A 69 -0.12 12.11 9.80
CA GLY A 69 0.26 13.14 10.76
C GLY A 69 1.67 13.69 10.52
N ARG A 70 1.96 14.86 11.10
CA ARG A 70 3.30 15.49 11.01
C ARG A 70 4.33 14.86 11.95
N ASP A 71 3.86 14.11 12.93
CA ASP A 71 4.64 13.38 13.92
C ASP A 71 5.11 12.00 13.42
N GLY A 72 4.79 11.66 12.17
CA GLY A 72 5.14 10.39 11.55
C GLY A 72 4.11 9.29 11.80
N PHE A 73 3.10 9.52 12.63
CA PHE A 73 1.98 8.60 12.77
C PHE A 73 0.98 8.78 11.62
N ALA A 74 0.12 7.80 11.43
CA ALA A 74 -1.05 7.96 10.57
C ALA A 74 -2.30 7.43 11.27
N THR A 75 -3.47 7.86 10.83
CA THR A 75 -4.74 7.27 11.23
C THR A 75 -5.43 6.66 10.02
N VAL A 76 -6.16 5.58 10.26
CA VAL A 76 -6.95 4.89 9.22
C VAL A 76 -8.39 4.72 9.70
N MET A 77 -9.34 5.02 8.80
CA MET A 77 -10.77 4.91 9.08
C MET A 77 -11.43 4.01 8.05
N LEU A 78 -11.89 2.84 8.47
CA LEU A 78 -12.63 1.94 7.59
C LEU A 78 -14.13 2.23 7.68
N LEU A 79 -14.79 2.31 6.53
CA LEU A 79 -16.24 2.35 6.44
C LEU A 79 -16.81 1.01 6.90
N GLU A 80 -17.73 1.06 7.86
CA GLU A 80 -18.51 -0.11 8.22
C GLU A 80 -19.39 -0.50 7.03
N ALA A 81 -19.42 -1.79 6.69
CA ALA A 81 -20.30 -2.30 5.66
C ALA A 81 -21.75 -2.18 6.14
N GLY A 82 -22.40 -1.06 5.82
CA GLY A 82 -23.80 -0.82 6.13
C GLY A 82 -24.74 -1.50 5.12
N GLU A 83 -25.94 -1.84 5.58
CA GLU A 83 -27.02 -2.22 4.68
C GLU A 83 -27.39 -1.05 3.74
N VAL A 84 -27.91 -1.36 2.56
CA VAL A 84 -28.33 -0.36 1.58
C VAL A 84 -29.41 0.54 2.20
N GLY A 85 -29.09 1.82 2.41
CA GLY A 85 -29.97 2.80 3.04
C GLY A 85 -29.66 3.12 4.50
N ALA A 86 -28.71 2.42 5.13
CA ALA A 86 -28.20 2.77 6.45
C ALA A 86 -27.26 3.99 6.38
N PRO A 87 -27.25 4.87 7.40
CA PRO A 87 -26.25 5.92 7.50
C PRO A 87 -24.84 5.32 7.52
N ARG A 88 -23.90 5.94 6.82
CA ARG A 88 -22.49 5.51 6.79
C ARG A 88 -21.93 5.56 8.21
N SER A 89 -21.76 4.39 8.82
CA SER A 89 -21.03 4.23 10.06
C SER A 89 -19.56 3.99 9.72
N TYR A 90 -18.67 4.58 10.51
CA TYR A 90 -17.23 4.35 10.41
C TYR A 90 -16.82 3.52 11.61
N LEU A 91 -15.97 2.52 11.38
CA LEU A 91 -15.31 1.83 12.48
C LEU A 91 -14.41 2.83 13.24
N PRO A 92 -14.14 2.60 14.54
CA PRO A 92 -13.22 3.43 15.30
C PRO A 92 -11.89 3.58 14.57
N SER A 93 -11.43 4.83 14.44
CA SER A 93 -10.17 5.14 13.79
C SER A 93 -9.02 4.40 14.48
N GLN A 94 -8.18 3.73 13.69
CA GLN A 94 -6.99 3.06 14.20
C GLN A 94 -5.76 3.94 13.93
N CYS A 95 -4.80 3.89 14.83
CA CYS A 95 -3.53 4.60 14.67
C CYS A 95 -2.45 3.63 14.13
N LEU A 96 -1.65 4.13 13.19
CA LEU A 96 -0.48 3.46 12.66
C LEU A 96 0.76 4.08 13.29
N ALA A 97 1.63 3.23 13.83
CA ALA A 97 2.92 3.64 14.33
C ALA A 97 3.82 4.16 13.19
N PRO A 98 4.89 4.91 13.48
CA PRO A 98 5.68 5.57 12.44
C PRO A 98 6.31 4.63 11.41
N ASP A 99 6.65 3.40 11.81
CA ASP A 99 7.19 2.39 10.90
C ASP A 99 6.12 1.88 9.92
N ALA A 100 4.89 1.65 10.39
CA ALA A 100 3.76 1.27 9.55
C ALA A 100 3.34 2.41 8.62
N ALA A 101 3.21 3.63 9.15
CA ALA A 101 2.88 4.82 8.37
C ALA A 101 3.92 5.06 7.25
N SER A 102 5.22 4.99 7.57
CA SER A 102 6.27 5.15 6.56
C SER A 102 6.26 4.04 5.51
N ALA A 103 5.98 2.79 5.90
CA ALA A 103 5.87 1.69 4.94
C ALA A 103 4.69 1.86 3.99
N VAL A 104 3.52 2.27 4.51
CA VAL A 104 2.33 2.54 3.70
C VAL A 104 2.56 3.73 2.77
N GLU A 105 3.16 4.82 3.26
CA GLU A 105 3.52 5.98 2.43
C GLU A 105 4.47 5.58 1.28
N ARG A 106 5.51 4.79 1.57
CA ARG A 106 6.46 4.28 0.55
C ARG A 106 5.76 3.42 -0.49
N TRP A 107 4.88 2.53 -0.07
CA TRP A 107 4.05 1.73 -0.98
C TRP A 107 3.20 2.64 -1.87
N MET A 108 2.44 3.58 -1.29
CA MET A 108 1.60 4.53 -2.03
C MET A 108 2.40 5.35 -3.05
N CYS A 109 3.57 5.87 -2.65
CA CYS A 109 4.44 6.64 -3.54
C CYS A 109 5.00 5.80 -4.68
N ALA A 110 5.53 4.61 -4.40
CA ALA A 110 6.11 3.73 -5.41
C ALA A 110 5.06 3.22 -6.41
N ALA A 111 3.88 2.88 -5.89
CA ALA A 111 2.73 2.40 -6.66
C ALA A 111 1.92 3.54 -7.30
N ARG A 112 2.20 4.81 -6.95
CA ARG A 112 1.42 6.00 -7.36
C ARG A 112 -0.07 5.90 -7.02
N ILE A 113 -0.38 5.37 -5.84
CA ILE A 113 -1.75 5.20 -5.33
C ILE A 113 -2.08 6.40 -4.43
N PHE A 114 -2.92 7.30 -4.94
CA PHE A 114 -3.39 8.47 -4.20
C PHE A 114 -4.91 8.46 -3.97
N THR A 115 -5.63 7.58 -4.67
CA THR A 115 -7.10 7.43 -4.60
C THR A 115 -7.51 5.99 -4.86
N GLY A 116 -8.63 5.55 -4.30
CA GLY A 116 -9.18 4.20 -4.42
C GLY A 116 -8.38 3.14 -3.66
N ALA A 117 -8.52 1.88 -4.07
CA ALA A 117 -8.00 0.73 -3.33
C ALA A 117 -6.51 0.89 -2.96
N LEU A 118 -6.21 0.84 -1.66
CA LEU A 118 -4.87 1.01 -1.11
C LEU A 118 -3.96 -0.16 -1.50
N PHE A 119 -4.48 -1.38 -1.43
CA PHE A 119 -3.76 -2.59 -1.81
C PHE A 119 -4.34 -3.16 -3.09
N ARG A 120 -3.47 -3.34 -4.08
CA ARG A 120 -3.83 -3.82 -5.42
C ARG A 120 -2.97 -5.00 -5.83
N GLU A 121 -3.50 -5.80 -6.73
CA GLU A 121 -2.73 -6.82 -7.41
C GLU A 121 -1.62 -6.19 -8.24
N ILE A 122 -0.51 -6.91 -8.41
CA ILE A 122 0.62 -6.51 -9.24
C ILE A 122 0.77 -7.60 -10.28
N ASP A 123 0.65 -7.25 -11.56
CA ASP A 123 0.79 -8.20 -12.65
C ASP A 123 2.27 -8.58 -12.90
N GLU A 124 2.51 -9.48 -13.84
CA GLU A 124 3.85 -9.94 -14.18
C GLU A 124 4.77 -8.84 -14.74
N HIS A 125 4.20 -7.73 -15.20
CA HIS A 125 4.89 -6.56 -15.73
C HIS A 125 5.05 -5.43 -14.70
N GLY A 126 4.64 -5.66 -13.45
CA GLY A 126 4.73 -4.65 -12.38
C GLY A 126 3.62 -3.59 -12.43
N ARG A 127 2.55 -3.81 -13.19
CA ARG A 127 1.40 -2.89 -13.26
C ARG A 127 0.39 -3.22 -12.18
N LEU A 128 -0.25 -2.18 -11.66
CA LEU A 128 -1.32 -2.33 -10.67
C LEU A 128 -2.63 -2.76 -11.33
N GLY A 129 -3.23 -3.82 -10.80
CA GLY A 129 -4.52 -4.34 -11.19
C GLY A 129 -5.66 -3.91 -10.27
N GLN A 130 -6.56 -4.85 -10.03
CA GLN A 130 -7.74 -4.66 -9.18
C GLN A 130 -7.36 -4.62 -7.69
N ARG A 131 -8.36 -4.31 -6.84
CA ARG A 131 -8.24 -4.42 -5.39
C ARG A 131 -7.76 -5.82 -5.00
N LEU A 132 -6.76 -5.88 -4.12
CA LEU A 132 -6.25 -7.14 -3.59
C LEU A 132 -7.30 -7.75 -2.65
N GLY A 133 -7.82 -8.93 -2.99
CA GLY A 133 -8.67 -9.69 -2.08
C GLY A 133 -7.88 -10.27 -0.89
N ALA A 134 -8.56 -10.59 0.21
CA ALA A 134 -7.91 -11.11 1.42
C ALA A 134 -7.08 -12.39 1.19
N MET A 135 -7.54 -13.29 0.31
CA MET A 135 -6.77 -14.49 -0.06
C MET A 135 -5.56 -14.19 -0.95
N GLY A 136 -5.65 -13.16 -1.80
CA GLY A 136 -4.56 -12.74 -2.69
C GLY A 136 -3.36 -12.16 -1.92
N ALA A 137 -3.60 -11.63 -0.72
CA ALA A 137 -2.57 -11.08 0.15
C ALA A 137 -1.78 -12.15 0.92
N LEU A 138 -2.36 -13.33 1.17
CA LEU A 138 -1.72 -14.44 1.88
C LEU A 138 -1.03 -15.43 0.93
N SER A 139 -1.60 -15.69 -0.25
CA SER A 139 -1.09 -16.70 -1.19
C SER A 139 0.24 -16.30 -1.84
N GLN A 140 0.54 -15.01 -1.87
CA GLN A 140 1.73 -14.46 -2.53
C GLN A 140 3.01 -14.54 -1.70
N ALA A 141 2.93 -14.93 -0.43
CA ALA A 141 4.10 -15.19 0.43
C ALA A 141 4.68 -16.62 0.27
N GLY A 142 4.09 -17.47 -0.58
CA GLY A 142 4.32 -18.93 -0.55
C GLY A 142 4.74 -19.60 -1.87
N THR A 143 5.30 -18.88 -2.85
CA THR A 143 5.77 -19.52 -4.10
C THR A 143 7.22 -19.14 -4.41
N ALA A 144 8.11 -19.56 -3.51
CA ALA A 144 9.53 -19.77 -3.80
C ALA A 144 9.85 -21.22 -3.40
N ALA A 145 9.65 -22.13 -4.34
CA ALA A 145 10.15 -23.51 -4.30
C ALA A 145 10.58 -23.89 -5.72
#